data_AF-A0A961DXR2-F1
#
_entry.id   AF-A0A961DXR2-F1
#
_cell.length_a   1.000
_cell.length_b   1.000
_cell.length_c   1.000
_cell.angle_alpha   90.00
_cell.angle_beta   90.00
_cell.angle_gamma   90.00
#
_symmetry.space_group_name_H-M   'P 1'
#
loop_
_entity.id
_entity.type
_entity.pdbx_description
1 polymer ?
#
loop_
_entity_poly.entity_id
_entity_poly.type
_entity_poly.pdbx_seq_one_letter_code
_entity_poly.pdbx_strand_id
1 'polypeptide(L)'
;MAATPLTEIHLPEQALSELSGVDEDQWILDHAISVGRPWWTKTLSEHGLDDTLTGETIRRADIFALADAAADDPTAALTLLWNALAWGSGDKRRNNKARIAAVATHPEAAAALLQQAAALSRTDPQAAYELLYPRNRTAIAGLGPAFFTKYLYFAGGGAAHHPCAILDENVALALQRTCGWASLPLSGWLPTAYQRYATLLGMWADEHHLTRRDSIERWLFEAGKTTPRRPTAGGPA
;
A
#
# COMPACT_ATOMS: atom_id res chain seq x y z
N MET A 1 19.48 -16.90 2.71
CA MET A 1 20.12 -16.10 1.63
C MET A 1 20.57 -14.78 2.23
N ALA A 2 21.71 -14.24 1.82
CA ALA A 2 22.10 -12.88 2.20
C ALA A 2 21.12 -11.85 1.60
N ALA A 3 20.98 -10.70 2.24
CA ALA A 3 20.16 -9.61 1.70
C ALA A 3 20.83 -9.01 0.46
N THR A 4 20.08 -8.85 -0.64
CA THR A 4 20.57 -8.16 -1.85
C THR A 4 20.95 -6.71 -1.50
N PRO A 5 22.20 -6.26 -1.71
CA PRO A 5 22.60 -4.86 -1.51
C PRO A 5 21.73 -3.90 -2.33
N LEU A 6 21.31 -2.76 -1.75
CA LEU A 6 20.43 -1.81 -2.46
C LEU A 6 21.10 -1.22 -3.71
N THR A 7 22.43 -1.10 -3.70
CA THR A 7 23.24 -0.62 -4.83
C THR A 7 23.30 -1.59 -6.01
N GLU A 8 22.83 -2.84 -5.85
CA GLU A 8 22.74 -3.84 -6.92
C GLU A 8 21.32 -3.96 -7.49
N ILE A 9 20.38 -3.15 -6.99
CA ILE A 9 18.98 -3.15 -7.42
C ILE A 9 18.78 -1.88 -8.24
N HIS A 10 18.41 -2.04 -9.52
CA HIS A 10 18.37 -0.93 -10.45
C HIS A 10 16.99 -0.77 -11.08
N LEU A 11 16.58 0.47 -11.26
CA LEU A 11 15.41 0.82 -12.06
C LEU A 11 15.82 0.65 -13.54
N PRO A 12 15.11 -0.15 -14.36
CA PRO A 12 15.52 -0.41 -15.73
C PRO A 12 15.38 0.84 -16.60
N GLU A 13 16.19 0.97 -17.67
CA GLU A 13 16.15 2.13 -18.59
C GLU A 13 14.76 2.41 -19.15
N GLN A 14 13.97 1.35 -19.43
CA GLN A 14 12.58 1.50 -19.86
C GLN A 14 11.73 2.26 -18.84
N ALA A 15 11.88 1.95 -17.55
CA ALA A 15 11.14 2.66 -16.50
C ALA A 15 11.52 4.13 -16.45
N LEU A 16 12.81 4.46 -16.60
CA LEU A 16 13.29 5.84 -16.64
C LEU A 16 12.68 6.61 -17.83
N SER A 17 12.68 6.00 -19.00
CA SER A 17 12.07 6.58 -20.20
C SER A 17 10.58 6.84 -19.99
N GLU A 18 9.84 5.88 -19.45
CA GLU A 18 8.40 6.02 -19.21
C GLU A 18 8.09 7.07 -18.15
N LEU A 19 8.79 7.02 -17.00
CA LEU A 19 8.58 7.94 -15.87
C LEU A 19 8.96 9.40 -16.21
N SER A 20 9.92 9.62 -17.10
CA SER A 20 10.31 10.99 -17.50
C SER A 20 9.21 11.78 -18.21
N GLY A 21 8.25 11.08 -18.84
CA GLY A 21 7.15 11.69 -19.58
C GLY A 21 5.79 11.62 -18.86
N VAL A 22 5.77 11.16 -17.62
CA VAL A 22 4.53 10.99 -16.86
C VAL A 22 3.96 12.34 -16.41
N ASP A 23 2.68 12.55 -16.68
CA ASP A 23 1.87 13.56 -15.98
C ASP A 23 1.43 12.98 -14.63
N GLU A 24 1.93 13.55 -13.53
CA GLU A 24 1.68 13.06 -12.18
C GLU A 24 0.24 13.24 -11.70
N ASP A 25 -0.48 14.24 -12.22
CA ASP A 25 -1.89 14.42 -11.87
C ASP A 25 -2.68 13.26 -12.46
N GLN A 26 -2.45 12.94 -13.74
CA GLN A 26 -3.08 11.79 -14.39
C GLN A 26 -2.57 10.45 -13.80
N TRP A 27 -1.28 10.36 -13.50
CA TRP A 27 -0.64 9.11 -13.12
C TRP A 27 -0.78 8.76 -11.63
N ILE A 28 -0.86 9.74 -10.75
CA ILE A 28 -0.99 9.46 -9.32
C ILE A 28 -2.35 9.91 -8.86
N LEU A 29 -2.68 11.20 -9.01
CA LEU A 29 -3.84 11.78 -8.35
C LEU A 29 -5.16 11.21 -8.88
N ASP A 30 -5.30 11.13 -10.20
CA ASP A 30 -6.51 10.68 -10.90
C ASP A 30 -6.62 9.16 -11.07
N HIS A 31 -5.71 8.39 -10.47
CA HIS A 31 -5.81 6.93 -10.49
C HIS A 31 -7.05 6.45 -9.70
N ALA A 32 -8.12 6.18 -10.46
CA ALA A 32 -9.46 5.91 -9.97
C ALA A 32 -9.84 4.44 -10.01
N ILE A 33 -10.57 3.98 -9.00
CA ILE A 33 -11.12 2.62 -8.90
C ILE A 33 -12.61 2.68 -8.58
N SER A 34 -13.42 1.95 -9.33
CA SER A 34 -14.82 1.69 -8.96
C SER A 34 -14.87 0.67 -7.82
N VAL A 35 -15.50 1.04 -6.71
CA VAL A 35 -15.47 0.25 -5.46
C VAL A 35 -16.79 -0.46 -5.18
N GLY A 36 -17.87 -0.07 -5.87
CA GLY A 36 -19.25 -0.46 -5.63
C GLY A 36 -19.64 -0.33 -4.16
N ARG A 37 -19.82 0.92 -3.76
CA ARG A 37 -20.11 1.36 -2.39
C ARG A 37 -21.33 0.69 -1.75
N PRO A 38 -22.42 0.29 -2.45
CA PRO A 38 -23.58 -0.32 -1.78
C PRO A 38 -23.22 -1.59 -1.01
N TRP A 39 -22.23 -2.35 -1.49
CA TRP A 39 -21.73 -3.52 -0.76
C TRP A 39 -21.00 -3.12 0.53
N TRP A 40 -20.21 -2.05 0.49
CA TRP A 40 -19.50 -1.52 1.64
C TRP A 40 -20.48 -0.97 2.68
N THR A 41 -21.45 -0.14 2.26
CA THR A 41 -22.51 0.39 3.12
C THR A 41 -23.24 -0.73 3.85
N LYS A 42 -23.66 -1.77 3.11
CA LYS A 42 -24.33 -2.93 3.70
C LYS A 42 -23.42 -3.68 4.68
N THR A 43 -22.20 -3.99 4.29
CA THR A 43 -21.31 -4.84 5.11
C THR A 43 -20.82 -4.10 6.36
N LEU A 44 -20.56 -2.79 6.28
CA LEU A 44 -20.17 -1.97 7.44
C LEU A 44 -21.35 -1.84 8.42
N SER A 45 -22.55 -1.55 7.93
CA SER A 45 -23.74 -1.43 8.77
C SER A 45 -24.15 -2.74 9.46
N GLU A 46 -23.92 -3.91 8.83
CA GLU A 46 -24.08 -5.24 9.47
C GLU A 46 -23.22 -5.39 10.75
N HIS A 47 -22.15 -4.60 10.88
CA HIS A 47 -21.26 -4.55 12.03
C HIS A 47 -21.41 -3.25 12.87
N GLY A 48 -22.42 -2.42 12.61
CA GLY A 48 -22.63 -1.15 13.31
C GLY A 48 -21.58 -0.08 13.01
N LEU A 49 -20.90 -0.18 11.86
CA LEU A 49 -19.90 0.78 11.39
C LEU A 49 -20.50 1.68 10.31
N ASP A 50 -20.10 2.95 10.32
CA ASP A 50 -20.57 3.94 9.34
C ASP A 50 -19.92 3.78 7.96
N ASP A 51 -20.67 4.08 6.91
CA ASP A 51 -20.14 4.20 5.55
C ASP A 51 -19.51 5.58 5.34
N THR A 52 -18.20 5.63 5.50
CA THR A 52 -17.40 6.85 5.30
C THR A 52 -16.66 6.85 3.97
N LEU A 53 -17.10 6.09 2.96
CA LEU A 53 -16.44 6.11 1.65
C LEU A 53 -16.65 7.45 0.93
N THR A 54 -15.64 7.91 0.20
CA THR A 54 -15.68 9.19 -0.52
C THR A 54 -16.56 9.14 -1.77
N GLY A 55 -16.79 7.96 -2.35
CA GLY A 55 -17.62 7.81 -3.54
C GLY A 55 -17.77 6.37 -4.05
N GLU A 56 -18.53 6.21 -5.14
CA GLU A 56 -18.63 4.96 -5.90
C GLU A 56 -17.36 4.66 -6.71
N THR A 57 -16.70 5.72 -7.15
CA THR A 57 -15.38 5.70 -7.76
C THR A 57 -14.48 6.55 -6.89
N ILE A 58 -13.36 6.01 -6.46
CA ILE A 58 -12.43 6.65 -5.54
C ILE A 58 -11.10 6.85 -6.28
N ARG A 59 -10.59 8.07 -6.30
CA ARG A 59 -9.25 8.44 -6.78
C ARG A 59 -8.24 8.43 -5.64
N ARG A 60 -6.94 8.35 -5.95
CA ARG A 60 -5.90 8.52 -4.91
C ARG A 60 -6.01 9.90 -4.24
N ALA A 61 -6.31 10.95 -5.01
CA ALA A 61 -6.52 12.31 -4.49
C ALA A 61 -7.62 12.38 -3.42
N ASP A 62 -8.74 11.66 -3.62
CA ASP A 62 -9.85 11.65 -2.66
C ASP A 62 -9.41 11.04 -1.31
N ILE A 63 -8.54 10.03 -1.34
CA ILE A 63 -8.04 9.36 -0.13
C ILE A 63 -6.95 10.21 0.54
N PHE A 64 -6.10 10.88 -0.24
CA PHE A 64 -5.09 11.79 0.31
C PHE A 64 -5.70 12.93 1.12
N ALA A 65 -6.87 13.42 0.72
CA ALA A 65 -7.60 14.45 1.47
C ALA A 65 -8.02 14.02 2.90
N LEU A 66 -7.98 12.72 3.21
CA LEU A 66 -8.32 12.17 4.53
C LEU A 66 -7.11 12.08 5.48
N ALA A 67 -5.90 12.27 4.96
CA ALA A 67 -4.66 11.89 5.64
C ALA A 67 -4.37 12.69 6.92
N ASP A 68 -4.64 14.00 6.91
CA ASP A 68 -4.35 14.87 8.05
C ASP A 68 -5.25 14.54 9.24
N ALA A 69 -6.57 14.43 9.02
CA ALA A 69 -7.49 14.02 10.06
C ALA A 69 -7.15 12.64 10.62
N ALA A 70 -6.74 11.68 9.78
CA ALA A 70 -6.38 10.33 10.21
C ALA A 70 -5.16 10.26 11.15
N ALA A 71 -4.26 11.25 11.11
CA ALA A 71 -3.11 11.31 12.00
C ALA A 71 -3.48 11.83 13.40
N ASP A 72 -4.60 12.56 13.53
CA ASP A 72 -5.00 13.25 14.77
C ASP A 72 -6.26 12.65 15.43
N ASP A 73 -7.14 12.02 14.65
CA ASP A 73 -8.41 11.48 15.10
C ASP A 73 -8.53 9.97 14.78
N PRO A 74 -8.70 9.11 15.80
CA PRO A 74 -8.96 7.68 15.62
C PRO A 74 -10.15 7.37 14.70
N THR A 75 -11.21 8.19 14.72
CA THR A 75 -12.40 7.97 13.86
C THR A 75 -12.05 8.22 12.41
N ALA A 76 -11.36 9.34 12.12
CA ALA A 76 -10.83 9.63 10.80
C ALA A 76 -9.81 8.58 10.32
N ALA A 77 -9.06 7.95 11.22
CA ALA A 77 -8.16 6.85 10.87
C ALA A 77 -8.91 5.61 10.34
N LEU A 78 -10.10 5.31 10.88
CA LEU A 78 -10.98 4.28 10.32
C LEU A 78 -11.54 4.71 8.96
N THR A 79 -11.90 5.98 8.80
CA THR A 79 -12.33 6.52 7.49
C THR A 79 -11.26 6.36 6.42
N LEU A 80 -10.00 6.66 6.74
CA LEU A 80 -8.87 6.42 5.84
C LEU A 80 -8.69 4.93 5.53
N LEU A 81 -8.82 4.04 6.53
CA LEU A 81 -8.75 2.60 6.32
C LEU A 81 -9.81 2.11 5.33
N TRP A 82 -11.07 2.50 5.49
CA TRP A 82 -12.15 2.05 4.61
C TRP A 82 -11.95 2.48 3.18
N ASN A 83 -11.54 3.73 2.96
CA ASN A 83 -11.25 4.24 1.62
C ASN A 83 -10.03 3.54 1.00
N ALA A 84 -8.95 3.30 1.76
CA ALA A 84 -7.79 2.56 1.30
C ALA A 84 -8.10 1.09 0.95
N LEU A 85 -8.94 0.42 1.75
CA LEU A 85 -9.37 -0.96 1.48
C LEU A 85 -10.33 -1.03 0.28
N ALA A 86 -11.29 -0.11 0.17
CA ALA A 86 -12.21 -0.02 -0.94
C ALA A 86 -11.46 0.16 -2.26
N TRP A 87 -10.57 1.16 -2.33
CA TRP A 87 -9.72 1.42 -3.48
C TRP A 87 -8.80 0.24 -3.80
N GLY A 88 -8.10 -0.30 -2.79
CA GLY A 88 -7.12 -1.37 -2.99
C GLY A 88 -7.70 -2.74 -3.32
N SER A 89 -9.01 -2.96 -3.11
CA SER A 89 -9.67 -4.24 -3.40
C SER A 89 -10.59 -4.20 -4.62
N GLY A 90 -10.98 -3.01 -5.08
CA GLY A 90 -11.91 -2.81 -6.18
C GLY A 90 -13.20 -3.63 -6.00
N ASP A 91 -13.59 -4.35 -7.05
CA ASP A 91 -14.77 -5.21 -7.09
C ASP A 91 -14.54 -6.61 -6.49
N LYS A 92 -13.28 -7.09 -6.43
CA LYS A 92 -12.94 -8.44 -5.97
C LYS A 92 -13.22 -8.66 -4.49
N ARG A 93 -13.04 -7.63 -3.65
CA ARG A 93 -13.43 -7.53 -2.21
C ARG A 93 -13.07 -8.73 -1.32
N ARG A 94 -12.13 -9.57 -1.75
CA ARG A 94 -11.77 -10.81 -1.07
C ARG A 94 -11.25 -10.49 0.32
N ASN A 95 -11.76 -11.21 1.31
CA ASN A 95 -11.43 -11.08 2.74
C ASN A 95 -11.85 -9.75 3.41
N ASN A 96 -12.50 -8.80 2.71
CA ASN A 96 -12.91 -7.55 3.35
C ASN A 96 -13.98 -7.76 4.43
N LYS A 97 -14.89 -8.73 4.29
CA LYS A 97 -15.81 -9.10 5.39
C LYS A 97 -15.08 -9.48 6.67
N ALA A 98 -14.03 -10.30 6.55
CA ALA A 98 -13.23 -10.72 7.70
C ALA A 98 -12.46 -9.55 8.33
N ARG A 99 -11.95 -8.62 7.51
CA ARG A 99 -11.28 -7.39 8.00
C ARG A 99 -12.25 -6.47 8.74
N ILE A 100 -13.43 -6.26 8.18
CA ILE A 100 -14.49 -5.44 8.80
C ILE A 100 -14.87 -6.05 10.15
N ALA A 101 -15.14 -7.36 10.20
CA ALA A 101 -15.45 -8.06 11.45
C ALA A 101 -14.30 -7.97 12.48
N ALA A 102 -13.04 -8.09 12.04
CA ALA A 102 -11.88 -7.97 12.92
C ALA A 102 -11.77 -6.57 13.55
N VAL A 103 -11.99 -5.51 12.77
CA VAL A 103 -12.03 -4.13 13.29
C VAL A 103 -13.22 -3.95 14.23
N ALA A 104 -14.40 -4.43 13.84
CA ALA A 104 -15.63 -4.33 14.64
C ALA A 104 -15.57 -5.06 16.00
N THR A 105 -14.65 -6.03 16.15
CA THR A 105 -14.46 -6.72 17.44
C THR A 105 -13.92 -5.77 18.50
N HIS A 106 -13.00 -4.86 18.13
CA HIS A 106 -12.38 -3.88 19.02
C HIS A 106 -12.15 -2.54 18.29
N PRO A 107 -13.22 -1.79 17.95
CA PRO A 107 -13.14 -0.66 17.03
C PRO A 107 -12.25 0.48 17.56
N GLU A 108 -12.35 0.82 18.84
CA GLU A 108 -11.54 1.87 19.47
C GLU A 108 -10.04 1.52 19.46
N ALA A 109 -9.70 0.27 19.77
CA ALA A 109 -8.31 -0.19 19.76
C ALA A 109 -7.74 -0.22 18.34
N ALA A 110 -8.52 -0.66 17.35
CA ALA A 110 -8.14 -0.63 15.95
C ALA A 110 -7.93 0.82 15.46
N ALA A 111 -8.87 1.71 15.80
CA ALA A 111 -8.82 3.13 15.45
C ALA A 111 -7.57 3.82 16.02
N ALA A 112 -7.28 3.63 17.31
CA ALA A 112 -6.10 4.21 17.96
C ALA A 112 -4.79 3.66 17.37
N LEU A 113 -4.73 2.35 17.08
CA LEU A 113 -3.57 1.75 16.44
C LEU A 113 -3.31 2.31 15.03
N LEU A 114 -4.38 2.44 14.24
CA LEU A 114 -4.31 2.98 12.88
C LEU A 114 -3.87 4.45 12.92
N GLN A 115 -4.43 5.27 13.81
CA GLN A 115 -4.05 6.67 13.99
C GLN A 115 -2.55 6.81 14.31
N GLN A 116 -2.02 6.01 15.24
CA GLN A 116 -0.58 5.99 15.54
C GLN A 116 0.26 5.58 14.33
N ALA A 117 -0.18 4.56 13.58
CA ALA A 117 0.51 4.12 12.38
C ALA A 117 0.49 5.19 11.27
N ALA A 118 -0.62 5.91 11.10
CA ALA A 118 -0.72 7.04 10.17
C ALA A 118 0.25 8.16 10.53
N ALA A 119 0.31 8.55 11.81
CA ALA A 119 1.24 9.57 12.27
C ALA A 119 2.71 9.16 12.05
N LEU A 120 3.10 7.95 12.46
CA LEU A 120 4.47 7.45 12.27
C LEU A 120 4.84 7.29 10.80
N SER A 121 3.89 6.93 9.93
CA SER A 121 4.16 6.69 8.51
C SER A 121 4.80 7.88 7.79
N ARG A 122 4.61 9.09 8.31
CA ARG A 122 5.12 10.35 7.75
C ARG A 122 6.63 10.50 7.92
N THR A 123 7.23 9.83 8.89
CA THR A 123 8.65 9.99 9.24
C THR A 123 9.41 8.69 9.43
N ASP A 124 8.75 7.61 9.87
CA ASP A 124 9.35 6.33 10.20
C ASP A 124 8.54 5.17 9.59
N PRO A 125 8.81 4.79 8.33
CA PRO A 125 8.08 3.72 7.67
C PRO A 125 8.30 2.36 8.35
N GLN A 126 9.45 2.14 9.01
CA GLN A 126 9.70 0.89 9.73
C GLN A 126 8.82 0.77 10.97
N ALA A 127 8.79 1.81 11.81
CA ALA A 127 8.00 1.80 13.04
C ALA A 127 6.50 1.74 12.74
N ALA A 128 6.03 2.48 11.73
CA ALA A 128 4.63 2.43 11.29
C ALA A 128 4.24 1.01 10.79
N TYR A 129 5.14 0.34 10.08
CA TYR A 129 4.95 -1.04 9.65
C TYR A 129 4.92 -2.02 10.83
N GLU A 130 5.86 -1.91 11.77
CA GLU A 130 5.93 -2.78 12.96
C GLU A 130 4.66 -2.67 13.82
N LEU A 131 4.07 -1.48 13.96
CA LEU A 131 2.79 -1.31 14.67
C LEU A 131 1.67 -2.20 14.10
N LEU A 132 1.60 -2.31 12.77
CA LEU A 132 0.55 -3.08 12.08
C LEU A 132 0.95 -4.54 11.84
N TYR A 133 2.23 -4.87 12.00
CA TYR A 133 2.76 -6.22 11.79
C TYR A 133 3.71 -6.71 12.91
N PRO A 134 3.34 -6.56 14.20
CA PRO A 134 4.23 -6.84 15.29
C PRO A 134 4.62 -8.32 15.31
N ARG A 135 5.93 -8.59 15.45
CA ARG A 135 6.45 -9.97 15.53
C ARG A 135 6.01 -10.85 14.34
N ASN A 136 5.92 -10.25 13.16
CA ASN A 136 5.51 -10.91 11.91
C ASN A 136 4.06 -11.45 11.93
N ARG A 137 3.16 -10.78 12.65
CA ARG A 137 1.73 -11.09 12.69
C ARG A 137 0.93 -9.81 12.51
N THR A 138 -0.18 -9.89 11.79
CA THR A 138 -1.06 -8.74 11.61
C THR A 138 -1.71 -8.35 12.93
N ALA A 139 -1.56 -7.09 13.34
CA ALA A 139 -2.20 -6.57 14.55
C ALA A 139 -3.74 -6.57 14.44
N ILE A 140 -4.26 -6.31 13.24
CA ILE A 140 -5.68 -6.45 12.90
C ILE A 140 -5.83 -7.69 12.01
N ALA A 141 -6.63 -8.66 12.45
CA ALA A 141 -6.76 -9.94 11.74
C ALA A 141 -7.18 -9.75 10.27
N GLY A 142 -6.46 -10.38 9.35
CA GLY A 142 -6.73 -10.30 7.92
C GLY A 142 -6.28 -9.00 7.23
N LEU A 143 -5.83 -7.99 7.97
CA LEU A 143 -5.21 -6.78 7.43
C LEU A 143 -3.71 -7.05 7.21
N GLY A 144 -3.40 -7.75 6.12
CA GLY A 144 -2.03 -8.11 5.76
C GLY A 144 -1.21 -6.96 5.16
N PRO A 145 0.11 -7.13 5.02
CA PRO A 145 1.02 -6.11 4.50
C PRO A 145 0.63 -5.42 3.20
N ALA A 146 0.11 -6.17 2.22
CA ALA A 146 -0.31 -5.60 0.94
C ALA A 146 -1.43 -4.57 1.06
N PHE A 147 -2.22 -4.62 2.15
CA PHE A 147 -3.31 -3.69 2.40
C PHE A 147 -2.91 -2.60 3.38
N PHE A 148 -2.24 -2.92 4.49
CA PHE A 148 -1.86 -1.85 5.41
C PHE A 148 -0.76 -0.94 4.84
N THR A 149 0.10 -1.41 3.93
CA THR A 149 1.05 -0.49 3.25
C THR A 149 0.32 0.52 2.35
N LYS A 150 -0.87 0.20 1.85
CA LYS A 150 -1.75 1.17 1.19
C LYS A 150 -2.26 2.22 2.16
N TYR A 151 -2.68 1.79 3.35
CA TYR A 151 -3.05 2.71 4.43
C TYR A 151 -1.89 3.65 4.81
N LEU A 152 -0.69 3.11 5.06
CA LEU A 152 0.51 3.90 5.40
C LEU A 152 0.90 4.87 4.28
N TYR A 153 0.77 4.46 3.01
CA TYR A 153 1.00 5.33 1.87
C TYR A 153 0.00 6.50 1.82
N PHE A 154 -1.30 6.22 1.94
CA PHE A 154 -2.32 7.26 1.88
C PHE A 154 -2.28 8.23 3.08
N ALA A 155 -1.81 7.78 4.24
CA ALA A 155 -1.57 8.64 5.40
C ALA A 155 -0.53 9.76 5.16
N GLY A 156 0.20 9.71 4.03
CA GLY A 156 1.12 10.77 3.59
C GLY A 156 0.46 11.95 2.88
N GLY A 157 -0.86 11.91 2.64
CA GLY A 157 -1.60 13.05 2.09
C GLY A 157 -1.15 13.49 0.69
N GLY A 158 -0.52 12.60 -0.07
CA GLY A 158 -0.02 12.90 -1.41
C GLY A 158 1.28 13.71 -1.44
N ALA A 159 1.94 13.91 -0.29
CA ALA A 159 3.26 14.54 -0.24
C ALA A 159 4.27 13.75 -1.10
N ALA A 160 4.92 14.43 -2.06
CA ALA A 160 5.80 13.80 -3.04
C ALA A 160 6.98 13.02 -2.42
N HIS A 161 7.43 13.45 -1.25
CA HIS A 161 8.55 12.88 -0.50
C HIS A 161 8.11 11.98 0.66
N HIS A 162 6.81 11.65 0.79
CA HIS A 162 6.31 10.73 1.81
C HIS A 162 7.09 9.41 1.75
N PRO A 163 7.61 8.90 2.89
CA PRO A 163 8.50 7.75 2.85
C PRO A 163 7.79 6.42 2.61
N CYS A 164 6.52 6.28 2.99
CA CYS A 164 5.78 5.04 2.77
C CYS A 164 5.27 4.96 1.32
N ALA A 165 5.56 3.85 0.65
CA ALA A 165 4.94 3.46 -0.62
C ALA A 165 4.18 2.13 -0.46
N ILE A 166 3.27 1.87 -1.38
CA ILE A 166 2.53 0.60 -1.41
C ILE A 166 3.50 -0.54 -1.75
N LEU A 167 3.41 -1.65 -1.02
CA LEU A 167 4.12 -2.88 -1.35
C LEU A 167 3.11 -4.03 -1.43
N ASP A 168 2.85 -4.52 -2.64
CA ASP A 168 2.06 -5.72 -2.86
C ASP A 168 2.81 -6.76 -3.72
N GLU A 169 2.14 -7.88 -4.00
CA GLU A 169 2.75 -8.99 -4.74
C GLU A 169 3.24 -8.57 -6.14
N ASN A 170 2.54 -7.65 -6.83
CA ASN A 170 2.95 -7.20 -8.16
C ASN A 170 4.20 -6.33 -8.06
N VAL A 171 4.22 -5.39 -7.11
CA VAL A 171 5.42 -4.57 -6.84
C VAL A 171 6.61 -5.44 -6.47
N ALA A 172 6.43 -6.39 -5.55
CA ALA A 172 7.48 -7.32 -5.14
C ALA A 172 7.97 -8.21 -6.31
N LEU A 173 7.05 -8.63 -7.19
CA LEU A 173 7.38 -9.41 -8.37
C LEU A 173 8.24 -8.61 -9.36
N ALA A 174 7.88 -7.35 -9.65
CA ALA A 174 8.67 -6.47 -10.52
C ALA A 174 10.06 -6.19 -9.91
N LEU A 175 10.13 -5.89 -8.61
CA LEU A 175 11.40 -5.71 -7.91
C LEU A 175 12.30 -6.95 -8.03
N GLN A 176 11.74 -8.16 -7.87
CA GLN A 176 12.50 -9.41 -7.97
C GLN A 176 12.92 -9.73 -9.40
N ARG A 177 12.03 -9.55 -10.39
CA ARG A 177 12.21 -10.06 -11.75
C ARG A 177 12.83 -9.07 -12.72
N THR A 178 12.60 -7.79 -12.48
CA THR A 178 12.99 -6.72 -13.39
C THR A 178 14.10 -5.87 -12.79
N CYS A 179 14.07 -5.62 -11.47
CA CYS A 179 15.03 -4.73 -10.82
C CYS A 179 16.20 -5.45 -10.13
N GLY A 180 16.16 -6.78 -10.02
CA GLY A 180 17.27 -7.58 -9.45
C GLY A 180 17.20 -7.84 -7.94
N TRP A 181 16.09 -7.54 -7.26
CA TRP A 181 15.96 -7.78 -5.82
C TRP A 181 15.72 -9.27 -5.47
N ALA A 182 16.77 -10.08 -5.61
CA ALA A 182 16.70 -11.54 -5.46
C ALA A 182 16.25 -12.02 -4.07
N SER A 183 16.58 -11.27 -3.00
CA SER A 183 16.26 -11.67 -1.63
C SER A 183 14.86 -11.25 -1.14
N LEU A 184 14.08 -10.50 -1.93
CA LEU A 184 12.75 -10.04 -1.53
C LEU A 184 11.71 -11.16 -1.73
N PRO A 185 10.97 -11.58 -0.69
CA PRO A 185 9.86 -12.51 -0.86
C PRO A 185 8.68 -11.83 -1.56
N LEU A 186 7.76 -12.60 -2.13
CA LEU A 186 6.55 -12.06 -2.78
C LEU A 186 5.43 -11.68 -1.79
N SER A 187 5.58 -12.03 -0.50
CA SER A 187 4.62 -11.71 0.56
C SER A 187 5.28 -11.85 1.94
N GLY A 188 4.59 -11.42 2.99
CA GLY A 188 5.05 -11.58 4.37
C GLY A 188 6.33 -10.81 4.68
N TRP A 189 6.46 -9.61 4.11
CA TRP A 189 7.66 -8.78 4.26
C TRP A 189 7.90 -8.44 5.73
N LEU A 190 9.16 -8.43 6.13
CA LEU A 190 9.55 -7.95 7.45
C LEU A 190 9.54 -6.41 7.46
N PRO A 191 9.33 -5.77 8.62
CA PRO A 191 9.47 -4.32 8.79
C PRO A 191 10.80 -3.78 8.22
N THR A 192 11.90 -4.50 8.44
CA THR A 192 13.22 -4.16 7.90
C THR A 192 13.29 -4.27 6.37
N ALA A 193 12.58 -5.22 5.76
CA ALA A 193 12.48 -5.32 4.32
C ALA A 193 11.64 -4.17 3.73
N TYR A 194 10.58 -3.76 4.43
CA TYR A 194 9.78 -2.60 4.05
C TYR A 194 10.56 -1.29 4.14
N GLN A 195 11.34 -1.08 5.21
CA GLN A 195 12.25 0.07 5.32
C GLN A 195 13.24 0.11 4.16
N ARG A 196 13.87 -1.02 3.82
CA ARG A 196 14.77 -1.11 2.67
C ARG A 196 14.08 -0.74 1.37
N TYR A 197 12.80 -1.10 1.21
CA TYR A 197 12.00 -0.78 0.03
C TYR A 197 11.75 0.73 -0.06
N ALA A 198 11.31 1.36 1.04
CA ALA A 198 11.14 2.80 1.13
C ALA A 198 12.45 3.56 0.84
N THR A 199 13.57 3.09 1.39
CA THR A 199 14.90 3.66 1.14
C THR A 199 15.29 3.53 -0.33
N LEU A 200 15.07 2.37 -0.96
CA LEU A 200 15.39 2.14 -2.36
C LEU A 200 14.63 3.09 -3.30
N LEU A 201 13.32 3.28 -3.09
CA LEU A 201 12.54 4.22 -3.89
C LEU A 201 13.01 5.67 -3.71
N GLY A 202 13.41 6.05 -2.49
CA GLY A 202 14.04 7.34 -2.24
C GLY A 202 15.35 7.51 -3.01
N MET A 203 16.22 6.50 -2.95
CA MET A 203 17.50 6.51 -3.68
C MET A 203 17.29 6.67 -5.20
N TRP A 204 16.37 5.90 -5.80
CA TRP A 204 16.08 6.02 -7.23
C TRP A 204 15.46 7.36 -7.60
N ALA A 205 14.59 7.92 -6.75
CA ALA A 205 14.03 9.24 -7.01
C ALA A 205 15.12 10.31 -7.02
N ASP A 206 16.06 10.26 -6.06
CA ASP A 206 17.18 11.19 -5.98
C ASP A 206 18.17 11.00 -7.14
N GLU A 207 18.55 9.76 -7.44
CA GLU A 207 19.51 9.37 -8.49
C GLU A 207 19.03 9.78 -9.89
N HIS A 208 17.74 9.67 -10.16
CA HIS A 208 17.15 9.91 -11.48
C HIS A 208 16.33 11.21 -11.56
N HIS A 209 16.40 12.05 -10.52
CA HIS A 209 15.68 13.33 -10.44
C HIS A 209 14.16 13.20 -10.66
N LEU A 210 13.57 12.14 -10.13
CA LEU A 210 12.12 11.91 -10.19
C LEU A 210 11.44 12.65 -9.04
N THR A 211 10.34 13.34 -9.34
CA THR A 211 9.64 14.20 -8.35
C THR A 211 9.00 13.39 -7.23
N ARG A 212 8.50 12.19 -7.52
CA ARG A 212 7.72 11.40 -6.57
C ARG A 212 8.13 9.93 -6.53
N ARG A 213 8.15 9.37 -5.32
CA ARG A 213 8.47 7.95 -5.07
C ARG A 213 7.33 7.02 -5.50
N ASP A 214 6.10 7.49 -5.40
CA ASP A 214 4.89 6.72 -5.71
C ASP A 214 4.63 6.55 -7.22
N SER A 215 5.27 7.36 -8.06
CA SER A 215 5.37 7.14 -9.51
C SER A 215 6.13 5.88 -9.84
N ILE A 216 7.27 5.66 -9.15
CA ILE A 216 8.07 4.45 -9.27
C ILE A 216 7.29 3.23 -8.75
N GLU A 217 6.62 3.36 -7.60
CA GLU A 217 5.73 2.30 -7.09
C GLU A 217 4.66 1.91 -8.10
N ARG A 218 3.97 2.90 -8.69
CA ARG A 218 2.90 2.62 -9.65
C ARG A 218 3.46 1.95 -10.91
N TRP A 219 4.63 2.37 -11.37
CA TRP A 219 5.31 1.69 -12.47
C TRP A 219 5.63 0.23 -12.13
N LEU A 220 6.19 -0.03 -10.95
CA LEU A 220 6.48 -1.39 -10.47
C LEU A 220 5.21 -2.25 -10.40
N PHE A 221 4.08 -1.67 -9.96
CA PHE A 221 2.80 -2.36 -9.94
C PHE A 221 2.34 -2.76 -11.35
N GLU A 222 2.41 -1.84 -12.32
CA GLU A 222 2.05 -2.09 -13.72
C GLU A 222 2.96 -3.14 -14.37
N ALA A 223 4.28 -3.01 -14.20
CA ALA A 223 5.26 -3.98 -14.67
C ALA A 223 5.05 -5.37 -14.02
N GLY A 224 4.70 -5.41 -12.74
CA GLY A 224 4.40 -6.66 -12.03
C GLY A 224 3.19 -7.40 -12.57
N LYS A 225 2.16 -6.68 -13.06
CA LYS A 225 0.98 -7.29 -13.69
C LYS A 225 1.30 -7.99 -15.01
N THR A 226 2.27 -7.47 -15.77
CA THR A 226 2.69 -8.03 -17.06
C THR A 226 3.82 -9.05 -16.94
N THR A 227 4.49 -9.09 -15.79
CA THR A 227 5.59 -10.03 -15.51
C THR A 227 5.07 -11.47 -15.38
N PRO A 228 5.61 -12.44 -16.14
CA PRO A 228 5.22 -13.83 -16.01
C PRO A 228 5.51 -14.38 -14.61
N ARG A 229 4.48 -14.97 -13.98
CA ARG A 229 4.66 -15.75 -12.76
C ARG A 229 5.26 -17.10 -13.15
N ARG A 230 6.31 -17.55 -12.44
CA ARG A 230 6.85 -18.90 -12.66
C ARG A 230 5.70 -19.91 -12.55
N PRO A 231 5.60 -20.90 -13.47
CA PRO A 231 4.70 -22.02 -13.27
C PRO A 231 5.01 -22.66 -11.91
N THR A 232 4.00 -22.92 -11.10
CA THR A 232 4.16 -23.75 -9.91
C THR A 232 4.70 -25.11 -10.36
N ALA A 233 5.93 -25.45 -9.98
CA ALA A 233 6.43 -26.80 -10.15
C ALA A 233 5.58 -27.74 -9.29
N GLY A 234 4.63 -28.46 -9.90
CA GLY A 234 3.78 -29.41 -9.21
C GLY A 234 2.35 -29.47 -9.74
N GLY A 235 2.16 -29.98 -10.95
CA GLY A 235 0.94 -30.70 -11.33
C GLY A 235 1.34 -32.14 -11.63
N PRO A 236 0.75 -33.16 -10.98
CA PRO A 236 1.11 -34.54 -11.26
C PRO A 236 0.68 -34.92 -12.69
N ALA A 237 1.55 -35.68 -13.36
CA ALA A 237 1.23 -36.39 -14.59
C ALA A 237 0.23 -37.52 -14.34
#